data_AF-A0A447U5E8-F1
#
_entry.id   AF-A0A447U5E8-F1
#
_cell.length_a   1.000
_cell.length_b   1.000
_cell.length_c   1.000
_cell.angle_alpha   90.00
_cell.angle_beta   90.00
_cell.angle_gamma   90.00
#
_symmetry.space_group_name_H-M   'P 1'
#
loop_
_entity.id
_entity.type
_entity.pdbx_description
1 polymer ?
#
loop_
_entity_poly.entity_id
_entity_poly.type
_entity_poly.pdbx_seq_one_letter_code
_entity_poly.pdbx_strand_id
1 'polypeptide(L)'
;MPPRALPFCWKRAYRRASCNCCRDGEKTVGAQLTADARVRGVMFTGSTEVATLLQRNIATRLDAQGRPIPLIAETGGMNAMIVDSSALTEQVVVDVLASAFDSAGQRCSALRVLCLQDDIAEHTLKMLRGAMAECRDGESRPSDDRYRAGDR
;
A
#
# COMPACT_ATOMS: atom_id res chain seq x y z
N MET A 1 -4.43 -18.11 -15.95
CA MET A 1 -5.37 -18.23 -14.79
C MET A 1 -6.11 -16.91 -14.64
N PRO A 2 -7.45 -16.83 -14.79
CA PRO A 2 -8.16 -15.58 -14.53
C PRO A 2 -8.44 -15.44 -13.01
N PRO A 3 -8.33 -14.22 -12.43
CA PRO A 3 -8.55 -14.01 -11.00
C PRO A 3 -10.06 -14.06 -10.69
N ARG A 4 -10.47 -15.04 -9.88
CA ARG A 4 -11.86 -15.35 -9.48
C ARG A 4 -12.39 -14.54 -8.28
N ALA A 5 -11.66 -13.57 -7.74
CA ALA A 5 -11.95 -13.01 -6.40
C ALA A 5 -13.01 -11.89 -6.36
N LEU A 6 -13.09 -11.02 -7.38
CA LEU A 6 -14.00 -9.86 -7.38
C LEU A 6 -15.52 -10.16 -7.32
N PRO A 7 -16.06 -11.27 -7.88
CA PRO A 7 -17.49 -11.52 -7.86
C PRO A 7 -18.07 -11.80 -6.47
N PHE A 8 -17.23 -12.17 -5.49
CA PHE A 8 -17.71 -12.68 -4.20
C PHE A 8 -18.25 -11.57 -3.28
N CYS A 9 -17.51 -10.48 -3.08
CA CYS A 9 -17.98 -9.33 -2.29
C CYS A 9 -19.22 -8.67 -2.91
N TRP A 10 -19.30 -8.65 -4.23
CA TRP A 10 -20.38 -8.02 -4.98
C TRP A 10 -21.76 -8.62 -4.71
N LYS A 11 -21.86 -9.95 -4.69
CA LYS A 11 -23.14 -10.65 -4.64
C LYS A 11 -23.81 -10.62 -3.27
N ARG A 12 -23.03 -10.42 -2.20
CA ARG A 12 -23.51 -10.60 -0.82
C ARG A 12 -23.94 -9.29 -0.15
N ALA A 13 -23.47 -8.13 -0.61
CA ALA A 13 -23.64 -6.86 0.10
C ALA A 13 -24.51 -5.80 -0.60
N TYR A 14 -24.66 -5.81 -1.92
CA TYR A 14 -25.34 -4.71 -2.63
C TYR A 14 -26.23 -5.18 -3.80
N ARG A 15 -27.35 -4.48 -4.05
CA ARG A 15 -28.08 -4.58 -5.33
C ARG A 15 -27.12 -4.20 -6.46
N ARG A 16 -27.15 -4.95 -7.57
CA ARG A 16 -26.30 -4.76 -8.77
C ARG A 16 -26.22 -3.32 -9.31
N ALA A 17 -27.20 -2.47 -9.03
CA ALA A 17 -27.22 -1.06 -9.44
C ALA A 17 -26.35 -0.13 -8.56
N SER A 18 -25.88 -0.60 -7.41
CA SER A 18 -25.22 0.24 -6.39
C SER A 18 -23.70 0.30 -6.53
N CYS A 19 -23.10 -0.64 -7.25
CA CYS A 19 -21.67 -0.69 -7.57
C CYS A 19 -21.58 -1.10 -9.04
N ASN A 20 -20.76 -0.46 -9.86
CA ASN A 20 -20.48 -0.87 -11.25
C ASN A 20 -18.97 -1.02 -11.45
N CYS A 21 -18.54 -2.10 -12.11
CA CYS A 21 -17.13 -2.45 -12.26
C CYS A 21 -16.75 -2.20 -13.71
N CYS A 22 -16.07 -1.10 -13.95
CA CYS A 22 -15.52 -0.79 -15.25
C CYS A 22 -14.12 -1.43 -15.31
N ARG A 23 -13.94 -2.47 -16.14
CA ARG A 23 -12.64 -3.07 -16.42
C ARG A 23 -12.15 -2.58 -17.76
N ASP A 24 -11.23 -1.63 -17.74
CA ASP A 24 -10.46 -1.26 -18.92
C ASP A 24 -9.01 -0.95 -18.50
N GLY A 25 -8.06 -1.23 -19.39
CA GLY A 25 -6.63 -1.02 -19.17
C GLY A 25 -6.15 0.41 -19.40
N GLU A 26 -7.05 1.36 -19.57
CA GLU A 26 -6.70 2.71 -20.02
C GLU A 26 -7.03 3.82 -19.00
N LYS A 27 -6.21 4.88 -19.05
CA LYS A 27 -6.37 6.15 -18.32
C LYS A 27 -7.68 6.89 -18.62
N THR A 28 -8.42 6.47 -19.64
CA THR A 28 -9.59 7.14 -20.22
C THR A 28 -10.84 7.04 -19.35
N VAL A 29 -11.14 5.87 -18.80
CA VAL A 29 -12.35 5.66 -17.98
C VAL A 29 -12.30 6.45 -16.68
N GLY A 30 -11.16 6.44 -15.99
CA GLY A 30 -10.99 7.18 -14.73
C GLY A 30 -11.20 8.68 -14.92
N ALA A 31 -10.60 9.26 -15.97
CA ALA A 31 -10.77 10.67 -16.31
C ALA A 31 -12.23 11.02 -16.61
N GLN A 32 -12.90 10.23 -17.46
CA GLN A 32 -14.31 10.44 -17.80
C GLN A 32 -15.23 10.35 -16.58
N LEU A 33 -15.03 9.37 -15.70
CA LEU A 33 -15.79 9.23 -14.47
C LEU A 33 -15.60 10.45 -13.57
N THR A 34 -14.36 10.90 -13.36
CA THR A 34 -14.09 12.06 -12.50
C THR A 34 -14.58 13.39 -13.08
N ALA A 35 -14.83 13.47 -14.39
CA ALA A 35 -15.41 14.63 -15.05
C ALA A 35 -16.96 14.65 -15.00
N ASP A 36 -17.61 13.50 -14.81
CA ASP A 36 -19.09 13.40 -14.85
C ASP A 36 -19.74 14.16 -13.69
N ALA A 37 -20.63 15.11 -14.01
CA ALA A 37 -21.35 15.97 -13.06
C ALA A 37 -22.06 15.20 -11.93
N ARG A 38 -22.42 13.93 -12.15
CA ARG A 38 -23.12 13.06 -11.17
C ARG A 38 -22.19 12.49 -10.11
N VAL A 39 -20.88 12.52 -10.32
CA VAL A 39 -19.91 12.05 -9.31
C VAL A 39 -19.87 13.02 -8.13
N ARG A 40 -20.10 12.47 -6.93
CA ARG A 40 -20.16 13.20 -5.66
C ARG A 40 -18.99 12.95 -4.72
N GLY A 41 -18.04 12.12 -5.14
CA GLY A 41 -16.84 11.83 -4.40
C GLY A 41 -15.94 10.87 -5.16
N VAL A 42 -14.63 10.93 -4.90
CA VAL A 42 -13.63 10.07 -5.52
C VAL A 42 -12.83 9.40 -4.41
N MET A 43 -12.72 8.07 -4.48
CA MET A 43 -11.83 7.28 -3.62
C MET A 43 -10.76 6.66 -4.50
N PHE A 44 -9.51 6.97 -4.22
CA PHE A 44 -8.36 6.57 -5.04
C PHE A 44 -7.27 5.94 -4.18
N THR A 45 -6.67 4.85 -4.67
CA THR A 45 -5.46 4.27 -4.10
C THR A 45 -4.46 4.06 -5.23
N GLY A 46 -3.26 4.65 -5.12
CA GLY A 46 -2.28 4.59 -6.19
C GLY A 46 -1.12 5.57 -6.02
N SER A 47 -0.56 6.05 -7.13
CA SER A 47 0.58 6.98 -7.08
C SER A 47 0.17 8.40 -6.71
N THR A 48 1.06 9.12 -6.04
CA THR A 48 0.89 10.55 -5.70
C THR A 48 0.71 11.42 -6.94
N GLU A 49 1.37 11.06 -8.04
CA GLU A 49 1.24 11.75 -9.34
C GLU A 49 -0.23 11.72 -9.83
N VAL A 50 -0.85 10.53 -9.85
CA VAL A 50 -2.23 10.39 -10.31
C VAL A 50 -3.21 11.02 -9.33
N ALA A 51 -2.97 10.90 -8.02
CA ALA A 51 -3.78 11.58 -7.01
C ALA A 51 -3.77 13.11 -7.18
N THR A 52 -2.60 13.69 -7.47
CA THR A 52 -2.44 15.14 -7.70
C THR A 52 -3.19 15.58 -8.96
N LEU A 53 -3.12 14.79 -10.04
CA LEU A 53 -3.88 15.04 -11.26
C LEU A 53 -5.39 14.99 -10.99
N LEU A 54 -5.86 13.98 -10.25
CA LEU A 54 -7.26 13.86 -9.85
C LEU A 54 -7.71 15.04 -9.01
N GLN A 55 -6.93 15.46 -8.03
CA GLN A 55 -7.20 16.63 -7.19
C GLN A 55 -7.40 17.89 -8.04
N ARG A 56 -6.50 18.15 -9.00
CA ARG A 56 -6.61 19.31 -9.90
C ARG A 56 -7.87 19.25 -10.75
N ASN A 57 -8.22 18.07 -11.27
CA ASN A 57 -9.38 17.88 -12.12
C ASN A 57 -10.71 18.12 -11.38
N ILE A 58 -10.81 17.72 -10.12
CA ILE A 58 -12.03 17.87 -9.34
C ILE A 58 -12.08 19.20 -8.56
N ALA A 59 -10.96 19.90 -8.36
CA ALA A 59 -10.92 21.14 -7.57
C ALA A 59 -11.80 22.25 -8.15
N THR A 60 -12.01 22.24 -9.47
CA THR A 60 -12.90 23.19 -10.17
C THR A 60 -14.36 22.79 -10.10
N ARG A 61 -14.69 21.63 -9.51
CA ARG A 61 -16.05 21.11 -9.43
C ARG A 61 -16.68 21.40 -8.08
N LEU A 62 -17.92 21.87 -8.15
CA LEU A 62 -18.80 22.02 -7.00
C LEU A 62 -20.02 21.12 -7.18
N ASP A 63 -20.57 20.67 -6.06
CA ASP A 63 -21.86 20.00 -6.05
C ASP A 63 -23.02 20.99 -6.21
N ALA A 64 -24.26 20.46 -6.27
CA ALA A 64 -25.47 21.28 -6.39
C ALA A 64 -25.67 22.26 -5.22
N GLN A 65 -24.95 22.09 -4.12
CA GLN A 65 -24.96 22.94 -2.93
C GLN A 65 -23.74 23.88 -2.89
N GLY A 66 -22.94 23.94 -3.95
CA GLY A 66 -21.74 24.78 -4.03
C GLY A 66 -20.55 24.26 -3.21
N ARG A 67 -20.54 22.99 -2.80
CA ARG A 67 -19.46 22.40 -1.99
C ARG A 67 -18.46 21.66 -2.87
N PRO A 68 -17.16 21.68 -2.52
CA PRO A 68 -16.15 20.90 -3.24
C PRO A 68 -16.46 19.40 -3.24
N ILE A 69 -16.10 18.72 -4.33
CA ILE A 69 -16.20 17.26 -4.41
C ILE A 69 -15.11 16.63 -3.54
N PRO A 70 -15.46 15.76 -2.56
CA PRO A 70 -14.48 15.11 -1.70
C PRO A 70 -13.60 14.12 -2.48
N LEU A 71 -12.30 14.14 -2.18
CA LEU A 71 -11.32 13.17 -2.64
C LEU A 71 -10.63 12.55 -1.44
N ILE A 72 -10.70 11.22 -1.37
CA ILE A 72 -9.91 10.41 -0.45
C ILE A 72 -8.87 9.70 -1.30
N ALA A 73 -7.60 10.07 -1.14
CA ALA A 73 -6.50 9.51 -1.92
C ALA A 73 -5.45 8.90 -0.99
N GLU A 74 -5.36 7.57 -1.03
CA GLU A 74 -4.32 6.81 -0.36
C GLU A 74 -3.14 6.62 -1.31
N THR A 75 -2.02 7.26 -1.02
CA THR A 75 -0.82 7.25 -1.86
C THR A 75 0.32 6.45 -1.24
N GLY A 76 1.37 6.19 -2.02
CA GLY A 76 2.59 5.58 -1.49
C GLY A 76 3.27 6.43 -0.42
N GLY A 77 4.11 5.79 0.40
CA GLY A 77 4.92 6.43 1.45
C GLY A 77 6.40 6.04 1.36
N MET A 78 7.25 6.87 1.95
CA MET A 78 8.68 6.61 2.13
C MET A 78 8.94 6.24 3.57
N ASN A 79 8.73 4.96 3.89
CA ASN A 79 8.81 4.50 5.28
C ASN A 79 10.27 4.27 5.67
N ALA A 80 10.67 4.84 6.79
CA ALA A 80 12.00 4.70 7.35
C ALA A 80 11.96 3.99 8.70
N MET A 81 13.02 3.24 9.01
CA MET A 81 13.27 2.63 10.31
C MET A 81 14.59 3.18 10.84
N ILE A 82 14.58 3.73 12.05
CA ILE A 82 15.77 4.27 12.72
C ILE A 82 16.14 3.30 13.84
N VAL A 83 17.40 2.88 13.86
CA VAL A 83 17.92 1.90 14.82
C VAL A 83 19.15 2.48 15.51
N ASP A 84 19.12 2.50 16.83
CA ASP A 84 20.21 2.97 17.67
C ASP A 84 21.00 1.80 18.27
N SER A 85 22.08 2.14 18.97
CA SER A 85 22.97 1.20 19.65
C SER A 85 22.32 0.39 20.78
N SER A 86 21.11 0.75 21.24
CA SER A 86 20.38 -0.01 22.26
C SER A 86 19.57 -1.16 21.68
N ALA A 87 19.36 -1.18 20.36
CA ALA A 87 18.58 -2.20 19.69
C ALA A 87 19.35 -3.53 19.57
N LEU A 88 18.64 -4.64 19.76
CA LEU A 88 19.17 -5.97 19.54
C LEU A 88 19.30 -6.24 18.04
N THR A 89 20.52 -6.43 17.55
CA THR A 89 20.83 -6.58 16.12
C THR A 89 20.05 -7.73 15.46
N GLU A 90 19.92 -8.87 16.13
CA GLU A 90 19.21 -10.04 15.61
C GLU A 90 17.74 -9.74 15.33
N GLN A 91 17.08 -9.04 16.27
CA GLN A 91 15.67 -8.65 16.12
C GLN A 91 15.51 -7.62 15.00
N VAL A 92 16.41 -6.64 14.93
CA VAL A 92 16.43 -5.63 13.87
C VAL A 92 16.52 -6.28 12.49
N VAL A 93 17.41 -7.26 12.31
CA VAL A 93 17.57 -7.94 11.02
C VAL A 93 16.29 -8.67 10.62
N VAL A 94 15.63 -9.38 11.54
CA VAL A 94 14.36 -10.07 11.28
C VAL A 94 13.27 -9.07 10.87
N ASP A 95 13.14 -7.97 11.62
CA ASP A 95 12.11 -6.97 11.37
C ASP A 95 12.35 -6.19 10.08
N VAL A 96 13.61 -5.91 9.74
CA VAL A 96 13.99 -5.31 8.45
C VAL A 96 13.63 -6.23 7.30
N LEU A 97 13.95 -7.53 7.39
CA LEU A 97 13.64 -8.48 6.32
C LEU A 97 12.13 -8.59 6.09
N ALA A 98 11.35 -8.74 7.17
CA ALA A 98 9.90 -8.79 7.10
C ALA A 98 9.32 -7.47 6.55
N SER A 99 9.81 -6.32 7.00
CA SER A 99 9.24 -5.03 6.63
C SER A 99 9.62 -4.60 5.20
N ALA A 100 10.82 -4.92 4.73
CA ALA A 100 11.32 -4.50 3.42
C ALA A 100 10.92 -5.46 2.29
N PHE A 101 10.97 -6.78 2.54
CA PHE A 101 10.88 -7.79 1.49
C PHE A 101 9.60 -8.64 1.53
N ASP A 102 8.80 -8.59 2.59
CA ASP A 102 7.48 -9.24 2.58
C ASP A 102 6.64 -8.70 1.40
N SER A 103 5.95 -9.62 0.72
CA SER A 103 5.17 -9.33 -0.49
C SER A 103 5.99 -8.63 -1.58
N ALA A 104 7.29 -8.98 -1.68
CA ALA A 104 8.27 -8.37 -2.58
C ALA A 104 8.37 -6.83 -2.42
N GLY A 105 8.09 -6.31 -1.22
CA GLY A 105 8.12 -4.87 -0.95
C GLY A 105 7.02 -4.09 -1.69
N GLN A 106 5.98 -4.75 -2.18
CA GLN A 106 4.87 -4.11 -2.91
C GLN A 106 3.79 -3.51 -2.00
N ARG A 107 4.06 -3.45 -0.69
CA ARG A 107 3.19 -2.78 0.27
C ARG A 107 3.52 -1.29 0.33
N CYS A 108 2.49 -0.45 0.47
CA CYS A 108 2.67 0.98 0.72
C CYS A 108 3.40 1.24 2.05
N SER A 109 3.28 0.32 3.01
CA SER A 109 3.94 0.32 4.32
C SER A 109 5.32 -0.37 4.33
N ALA A 110 5.82 -0.86 3.20
CA ALA A 110 7.11 -1.54 3.15
C ALA A 110 8.25 -0.58 3.55
N LEU A 111 9.24 -1.08 4.27
CA LEU A 111 10.44 -0.34 4.65
C LEU A 111 11.24 0.03 3.40
N ARG A 112 11.59 1.32 3.27
CA ARG A 112 12.36 1.86 2.13
C ARG A 112 13.73 2.37 2.54
N VAL A 113 13.86 2.89 3.76
CA VAL A 113 15.10 3.49 4.26
C VAL A 113 15.40 2.93 5.65
N LEU A 114 16.53 2.26 5.81
CA LEU A 114 17.05 1.84 7.12
C LEU A 114 18.16 2.82 7.54
N CYS A 115 17.96 3.50 8.67
CA CYS A 115 18.93 4.40 9.27
C CYS A 115 19.54 3.72 10.50
N LEU A 116 20.85 3.48 10.48
CA LEU A 116 21.58 2.84 11.58
C LEU A 116 22.48 3.87 12.25
N GLN A 117 22.58 3.84 13.57
CA GLN A 117 23.63 4.55 14.30
C GLN A 117 25.01 3.98 13.93
N ASP A 118 25.99 4.87 13.74
CA ASP A 118 27.33 4.52 13.24
C ASP A 118 27.99 3.37 14.02
N ASP A 119 27.84 3.35 15.35
CA ASP A 119 28.44 2.35 16.24
C ASP A 119 28.00 0.90 15.95
N ILE A 120 26.78 0.71 15.44
CA ILE A 120 26.19 -0.61 15.16
C ILE A 120 26.03 -0.91 13.66
N ALA A 121 26.31 0.06 12.80
CA ALA A 121 25.99 0.00 11.38
C ALA A 121 26.68 -1.18 10.70
N GLU A 122 28.00 -1.32 10.86
CA GLU A 122 28.76 -2.38 10.20
C GLU A 122 28.36 -3.79 10.66
N HIS A 123 28.15 -3.97 11.96
CA HIS A 123 27.74 -5.26 12.51
C HIS A 123 26.36 -5.67 12.00
N THR A 124 25.40 -4.74 12.06
CA THR A 124 24.02 -4.96 11.62
C THR A 124 23.94 -5.23 10.12
N LEU A 125 24.67 -4.47 9.30
CA LEU A 125 24.72 -4.67 7.86
C LEU A 125 25.35 -6.01 7.47
N LYS A 126 26.38 -6.47 8.20
CA LYS A 126 26.99 -7.78 7.97
C LYS A 126 25.98 -8.91 8.22
N MET A 127 25.25 -8.85 9.34
CA MET A 127 24.24 -9.85 9.68
C MET A 127 23.07 -9.82 8.69
N LEU A 128 22.60 -8.62 8.32
CA LEU A 128 21.54 -8.43 7.34
C LEU A 128 21.90 -9.04 5.98
N ARG A 129 23.10 -8.77 5.47
CA ARG A 129 23.58 -9.36 4.20
C ARG A 129 23.64 -10.88 4.25
N GLY A 130 24.11 -11.45 5.37
CA GLY A 130 24.11 -12.90 5.57
C GLY A 130 22.70 -13.48 5.55
N ALA A 131 21.77 -12.86 6.28
CA ALA A 131 20.38 -13.31 6.33
C ALA A 131 19.66 -13.18 4.97
N MET A 132 19.94 -12.11 4.21
CA MET A 132 19.42 -11.95 2.85
C MET A 132 19.92 -13.02 1.87
N ALA A 133 21.17 -13.47 2.01
CA ALA A 133 21.72 -14.53 1.16
C ALA A 133 21.03 -15.89 1.35
N GLU A 134 20.46 -16.13 2.53
CA GLU A 134 19.67 -17.32 2.86
C GLU A 134 18.21 -17.23 2.38
N CYS A 135 17.72 -16.03 2.04
CA CYS A 135 16.38 -15.85 1.47
C CYS A 135 16.36 -16.32 0.02
N ARG A 136 15.73 -17.47 -0.24
CA ARG A 136 15.47 -17.94 -1.61
C ARG A 136 14.27 -17.20 -2.22
N ASP A 137 14.51 -16.55 -3.36
CA ASP A 137 13.45 -15.97 -4.20
C ASP A 137 12.50 -17.07 -4.70
N GLY A 138 11.29 -17.16 -4.14
CA GLY A 138 10.24 -18.05 -4.66
C GLY A 138 9.27 -18.61 -3.63
N GLU A 139 9.60 -18.60 -2.34
CA GLU A 139 8.69 -19.11 -1.31
C GLU A 139 7.87 -17.94 -0.73
N SER A 140 6.63 -17.77 -1.17
CA SER A 140 5.67 -16.96 -0.42
C SER A 140 5.42 -17.67 0.90
N ARG A 141 6.13 -17.27 1.97
CA ARG A 141 5.89 -17.85 3.31
C ARG A 141 4.40 -17.64 3.60
N PRO A 142 3.67 -18.69 4.03
CA PRO A 142 2.30 -18.50 4.47
C PRO A 142 2.31 -17.42 5.55
N SER A 143 1.40 -16.46 5.46
CA SER A 143 1.21 -15.45 6.49
C SER A 143 0.97 -16.17 7.81
N ASP A 144 1.99 -16.21 8.66
CA ASP A 144 1.91 -16.84 9.97
C ASP A 144 0.97 -15.95 10.82
N ASP A 145 -0.32 -16.30 10.84
CA ASP A 145 -1.37 -15.72 11.71
C ASP A 145 -1.07 -15.93 13.21
N ARG A 146 0.12 -16.47 13.55
CA ARG A 146 0.55 -16.82 14.91
C ARG A 146 1.16 -15.68 15.71
N TYR A 147 1.31 -14.48 15.14
CA TYR A 147 1.83 -13.30 15.89
C TYR A 147 0.74 -12.32 16.35
N ARG A 148 -0.55 -12.63 16.15
CA ARG A 148 -1.69 -11.75 16.50
C ARG A 148 -2.75 -12.41 17.38
N ALA A 149 -2.32 -13.16 18.39
CA ALA A 149 -3.12 -13.40 19.57
C ALA A 149 -2.17 -13.66 20.73
N GLY A 150 -1.67 -12.57 21.33
CA GLY A 150 -1.26 -12.64 22.73
C GLY A 150 -2.49 -13.03 23.53
N ASP A 151 -2.52 -14.30 23.91
CA ASP A 151 -3.46 -14.92 24.84
C ASP A 151 -3.52 -14.08 26.13
N ARG A 152 -4.61 -13.33 26.28
CA ARG A 152 -5.13 -12.74 27.52
C ARG A 152 -6.64 -12.71 27.45
#